data_AF-A0A7R7HX84-F1
#
_entry.id   AF-A0A7R7HX84-F1
#
_cell.length_a   1.000
_cell.length_b   1.000
_cell.length_c   1.000
_cell.angle_alpha   90.00
_cell.angle_beta   90.00
_cell.angle_gamma   90.00
#
_symmetry.space_group_name_H-M   'P 1'
#
loop_
_entity.id
_entity.type
_entity.pdbx_description
1 polymer ?
#
loop_
_entity_poly.entity_id
_entity_poly.type
_entity_poly.pdbx_seq_one_letter_code
_entity_poly.pdbx_strand_id
1 'polypeptide(L)'
;MSLQHSRRARRLSIAGLAVGAMCAVAPALPAHAGATASGVRDWSTPVVSPAAASRRAPVLDGFRLTHLPTGLGTPSDFEYEWNDVTFHSRDWESRHGAGWRVDLTIETLRGDRLSSLAALRGYLTDYLEQDPGSWRLRPVPVGSHPGLRTDDRVFWLVRPGLAVSVDMDPERYGPSELLRTARGVHEQR
;
A
#
# COMPACT_ATOMS: atom_id res chain seq x y z
N MET A 1 -10.62 40.24 14.22
CA MET A 1 -10.48 39.36 13.04
C MET A 1 -9.15 38.64 13.18
N SER A 2 -9.15 37.41 13.72
CA SER A 2 -7.93 36.63 13.97
C SER A 2 -7.85 35.45 13.00
N LEU A 3 -6.84 35.49 12.13
CA LEU A 3 -6.50 34.44 11.16
C LEU A 3 -5.81 33.29 11.90
N GLN A 4 -6.57 32.23 12.20
CA GLN A 4 -6.06 31.00 12.77
C GLN A 4 -5.30 30.22 11.70
N HIS A 5 -3.97 30.33 11.71
CA HIS A 5 -3.09 29.53 10.85
C HIS A 5 -3.16 28.06 11.29
N SER A 6 -3.88 27.25 10.51
CA SER A 6 -3.88 25.79 10.61
C SER A 6 -2.48 25.26 10.29
N ARG A 7 -1.71 24.93 11.33
CA ARG A 7 -0.46 24.19 11.18
C ARG A 7 -0.82 22.72 10.91
N ARG A 8 -0.94 22.36 9.63
CA ARG A 8 -1.01 20.96 9.20
C ARG A 8 0.32 20.28 9.57
N ALA A 9 0.29 19.43 10.58
CA ALA A 9 1.39 18.54 10.90
C ALA A 9 1.58 17.57 9.73
N ARG A 10 2.68 17.74 8.98
CA ARG A 10 3.12 16.76 7.99
C ARG A 10 3.57 15.51 8.76
N ARG A 11 2.76 14.46 8.75
CA ARG A 11 3.14 13.15 9.25
C ARG A 11 4.04 12.51 8.19
N LEU A 12 5.31 12.36 8.52
CA LEU A 12 6.24 11.52 7.78
C LEU A 12 5.85 10.07 8.05
N SER A 13 5.25 9.40 7.07
CA SER A 13 5.21 7.95 7.06
C SER A 13 6.67 7.47 6.99
N ILE A 14 7.11 6.80 8.05
CA ILE A 14 8.44 6.18 8.11
C ILE A 14 8.35 4.90 7.28
N ALA A 15 8.50 5.02 5.97
CA ALA A 15 8.83 3.91 5.08
C ALA A 15 10.34 3.98 4.81
N GLY A 16 10.98 2.81 4.93
CA GLY A 16 12.42 2.67 5.18
C GLY A 16 13.34 3.22 4.09
N LEU A 17 14.49 3.71 4.55
CA LEU A 17 15.68 4.00 3.75
C LEU A 17 16.13 2.76 2.97
N ALA A 18 16.03 2.79 1.64
CA ALA A 18 16.82 1.92 0.78
C ALA A 18 18.02 2.69 0.21
N VAL A 19 19.19 2.49 0.83
CA VAL A 19 20.50 2.86 0.30
C VAL A 19 20.89 1.81 -0.74
N GLY A 20 21.19 2.22 -1.98
CA GLY A 20 21.55 1.29 -3.05
C GLY A 20 22.14 1.94 -4.30
N ALA A 21 23.43 2.28 -4.21
CA ALA A 21 24.46 2.26 -5.25
C ALA A 21 24.27 2.99 -6.61
N MET A 22 25.06 4.05 -6.77
CA MET A 22 25.60 4.55 -8.04
C MET A 22 26.37 3.48 -8.83
N CYS A 23 26.20 3.46 -10.15
CA CYS A 23 27.27 3.03 -11.07
C CYS A 23 27.30 3.92 -12.33
N ALA A 24 28.42 4.65 -12.41
CA ALA A 24 29.18 5.22 -13.51
C ALA A 24 28.56 5.47 -14.91
N VAL A 25 28.83 6.69 -15.38
CA VAL A 25 28.76 7.19 -16.76
C VAL A 25 30.09 6.96 -17.49
N ALA A 26 30.06 6.66 -18.80
CA ALA A 26 30.86 7.27 -19.90
C ALA A 26 31.06 6.28 -21.09
N PRO A 27 31.57 6.72 -22.28
CA PRO A 27 31.07 7.74 -23.19
C PRO A 27 30.91 7.22 -24.65
N ALA A 28 30.73 8.15 -25.61
CA ALA A 28 30.12 8.05 -26.94
C ALA A 28 31.01 7.58 -28.15
N LEU A 29 30.33 6.99 -29.15
CA LEU A 29 30.36 7.16 -30.66
C LEU A 29 31.71 7.04 -31.44
N PRO A 30 31.75 6.75 -32.79
CA PRO A 30 30.73 7.03 -33.83
C PRO A 30 30.49 6.01 -34.99
N ALA A 31 29.39 6.31 -35.71
CA ALA A 31 28.96 6.12 -37.11
C ALA A 31 29.67 5.19 -38.11
N HIS A 32 28.86 4.42 -38.87
CA HIS A 32 28.94 4.36 -40.34
C HIS A 32 27.55 4.15 -40.96
N ALA A 33 27.37 4.75 -42.14
CA ALA A 33 26.12 4.88 -42.88
C ALA A 33 25.91 3.75 -43.90
N GLY A 34 24.63 3.50 -44.21
CA GLY A 34 24.16 3.20 -45.58
C GLY A 34 24.07 1.73 -45.98
N ALA A 35 22.84 1.22 -46.09
CA ALA A 35 22.36 0.45 -47.24
C ALA A 35 20.84 0.33 -47.20
N THR A 36 20.19 0.84 -48.24
CA THR A 36 18.77 0.65 -48.55
C THR A 36 18.54 -0.75 -49.13
N ALA A 37 17.48 -1.43 -48.69
CA ALA A 37 16.80 -2.43 -49.50
C ALA A 37 15.38 -2.65 -48.98
N SER A 38 14.40 -2.16 -49.74
CA SER A 38 12.99 -2.51 -49.63
C SER A 38 12.81 -4.02 -49.79
N GLY A 39 12.14 -4.62 -48.83
CA GLY A 39 11.67 -6.00 -48.88
C GLY A 39 10.46 -6.16 -47.99
N VAL A 40 9.33 -5.57 -48.38
CA VAL A 40 8.04 -5.80 -47.72
C VAL A 40 7.67 -7.26 -47.97
N ARG A 41 7.93 -8.11 -46.98
CA ARG A 41 7.29 -9.42 -46.86
C ARG A 41 6.24 -9.28 -45.77
N ASP A 42 4.99 -9.28 -46.20
CA ASP A 42 3.81 -9.37 -45.35
C ASP A 42 3.79 -10.75 -44.69
N TRP A 43 4.28 -10.82 -43.46
CA TRP A 43 4.03 -11.95 -42.57
C TRP A 43 2.91 -11.49 -41.65
N SER A 44 1.67 -11.77 -42.06
CA SER A 44 0.51 -11.72 -41.18
C SER A 44 0.73 -12.73 -40.06
N THR A 45 1.36 -12.29 -38.97
CA THR A 45 1.35 -13.01 -37.71
C THR A 45 -0.08 -12.95 -37.19
N PRO A 46 -0.73 -14.09 -36.89
CA PRO A 46 -1.93 -14.03 -36.08
C PRO A 46 -1.52 -13.41 -34.75
N VAL A 47 -2.03 -12.20 -34.47
CA VAL A 47 -2.03 -11.65 -33.12
C VAL A 47 -2.85 -12.64 -32.31
N VAL A 48 -2.15 -13.56 -31.64
CA VAL A 48 -2.71 -14.29 -30.52
C VAL A 48 -2.98 -13.22 -29.48
N SER A 49 -4.21 -12.73 -29.44
CA SER A 49 -4.68 -11.95 -28.30
C SER A 49 -4.31 -12.78 -27.07
N PRO A 50 -3.50 -12.26 -26.12
CA PRO A 50 -3.31 -12.98 -24.88
C PRO A 50 -4.70 -13.15 -24.31
N ALA A 51 -5.18 -14.41 -24.27
CA ALA A 51 -6.38 -14.76 -23.56
C ALA A 51 -6.27 -14.07 -22.21
N ALA A 52 -7.25 -13.24 -21.87
CA ALA A 52 -7.25 -12.45 -20.65
C ALA A 52 -7.07 -13.42 -19.49
N ALA A 53 -5.81 -13.62 -19.07
CA ALA A 53 -5.47 -14.45 -17.95
C ALA A 53 -6.27 -13.86 -16.81
N SER A 54 -7.21 -14.64 -16.26
CA SER A 54 -8.00 -14.21 -15.14
C SER A 54 -7.01 -13.84 -14.05
N ARG A 55 -6.74 -12.53 -13.91
CA ARG A 55 -5.65 -12.04 -13.08
C ARG A 55 -6.11 -12.30 -11.65
N ARG A 56 -5.64 -13.41 -11.07
CA ARG A 56 -6.01 -13.81 -9.71
C ARG A 56 -5.72 -12.62 -8.81
N ALA A 57 -6.70 -12.25 -7.98
CA ALA A 57 -6.53 -11.16 -7.03
C ALA A 57 -5.22 -11.34 -6.24
N PRO A 58 -4.43 -10.27 -6.05
CA PRO A 58 -3.20 -10.34 -5.27
C PRO A 58 -3.45 -10.92 -3.87
N VAL A 59 -2.43 -11.57 -3.33
CA VAL A 59 -2.47 -12.17 -2.00
C VAL A 59 -1.40 -11.52 -1.12
N LEU A 60 -1.72 -11.27 0.14
CA LEU A 60 -0.80 -10.86 1.20
C LEU A 60 -1.10 -11.71 2.44
N ASP A 61 -0.14 -12.54 2.87
CA ASP A 61 -0.26 -13.32 4.11
C ASP A 61 -1.60 -14.08 4.28
N GLY A 62 -2.02 -14.77 3.21
CA GLY A 62 -3.29 -15.51 3.19
C GLY A 62 -4.53 -14.65 2.96
N PHE A 63 -4.43 -13.33 2.81
CA PHE A 63 -5.56 -12.45 2.46
C PHE A 63 -5.58 -12.13 0.97
N ARG A 64 -6.74 -12.28 0.31
CA ARG A 64 -6.98 -11.80 -1.05
C ARG A 64 -7.34 -10.32 -1.02
N LEU A 65 -6.76 -9.57 -1.94
CA LEU A 65 -6.99 -8.14 -2.13
C LEU A 65 -7.87 -7.95 -3.38
N THR A 66 -9.18 -7.90 -3.17
CA THR A 66 -10.18 -7.92 -4.26
C THR A 66 -10.57 -6.54 -4.76
N HIS A 67 -10.28 -5.49 -3.98
CA HIS A 67 -10.43 -4.11 -4.38
C HIS A 67 -9.13 -3.37 -4.10
N LEU A 68 -8.56 -2.78 -5.15
CA LEU A 68 -7.41 -1.86 -5.05
C LEU A 68 -7.76 -0.60 -5.86
N PRO A 69 -7.44 0.60 -5.34
CA PRO A 69 -7.65 1.84 -6.08
C PRO A 69 -6.92 1.83 -7.42
N THR A 70 -7.47 2.54 -8.40
CA THR A 70 -6.77 2.79 -9.65
C THR A 70 -5.65 3.81 -9.45
N GLY A 71 -4.53 3.63 -10.15
CA GLY A 71 -3.42 4.59 -10.14
C GLY A 71 -2.43 4.40 -8.99
N LEU A 72 -2.48 3.29 -8.27
CA LEU A 72 -1.40 2.86 -7.39
C LEU A 72 -0.09 2.68 -8.18
N GLY A 73 1.02 2.98 -7.53
CA GLY A 73 2.35 2.71 -8.06
C GLY A 73 2.76 1.23 -7.97
N THR A 74 4.05 0.98 -7.80
CA THR A 74 4.60 -0.38 -7.78
C THR A 74 4.49 -0.97 -6.37
N PRO A 75 3.99 -2.22 -6.22
CA PRO A 75 3.94 -2.88 -4.92
C PRO A 75 5.32 -3.40 -4.47
N SER A 76 5.60 -3.30 -3.18
CA SER A 76 6.73 -3.91 -2.49
C SER A 76 6.26 -4.58 -1.20
N ASP A 77 6.78 -5.79 -0.92
CA ASP A 77 6.40 -6.57 0.26
C ASP A 77 7.51 -6.53 1.32
N PHE A 78 7.11 -6.44 2.58
CA PHE A 78 8.01 -6.42 3.72
C PHE A 78 7.49 -7.34 4.83
N GLU A 79 8.43 -7.91 5.58
CA GLU A 79 8.14 -8.64 6.81
C GLU A 79 9.07 -8.14 7.92
N TYR A 80 8.50 -7.83 9.07
CA TYR A 80 9.25 -7.40 10.24
C TYR A 80 8.48 -7.70 11.52
N GLU A 81 9.15 -7.61 12.66
CA GLU A 81 8.53 -7.81 13.98
C GLU A 81 8.75 -6.57 14.85
N TRP A 82 7.74 -6.23 15.66
CA TRP A 82 7.85 -5.22 16.71
C TRP A 82 7.01 -5.64 17.90
N ASN A 83 7.61 -5.65 19.10
CA ASN A 83 6.95 -6.03 20.36
C ASN A 83 6.08 -7.31 20.26
N ASP A 84 6.70 -8.41 19.81
CA ASP A 84 6.08 -9.74 19.68
C ASP A 84 4.91 -9.82 18.69
N VAL A 85 4.83 -8.88 17.74
CA VAL A 85 3.85 -8.90 16.66
C VAL A 85 4.57 -8.83 15.32
N THR A 86 4.36 -9.85 14.49
CA THR A 86 4.86 -9.92 13.12
C THR A 86 3.93 -9.15 12.19
N PHE A 87 4.52 -8.31 11.35
CA PHE A 87 3.85 -7.61 10.26
C PHE A 87 4.21 -8.26 8.94
N HIS A 88 3.21 -8.50 8.10
CA HIS A 88 3.41 -8.66 6.67
C HIS A 88 2.77 -7.46 5.98
N SER A 89 3.60 -6.58 5.42
CA SER A 89 3.17 -5.35 4.75
C SER A 89 3.30 -5.47 3.24
N ARG A 90 2.37 -4.88 2.51
CA ARG A 90 2.55 -4.50 1.11
C ARG A 90 2.29 -3.01 0.96
N ASP A 91 3.31 -2.31 0.46
CA ASP A 91 3.26 -0.88 0.17
C ASP A 91 3.23 -0.65 -1.34
N TRP A 92 2.38 0.27 -1.79
CA TRP A 92 2.39 0.76 -3.17
C TRP A 92 2.96 2.16 -3.20
N GLU A 93 4.01 2.37 -3.98
CA GLU A 93 4.68 3.66 -4.05
C GLU A 93 4.68 4.24 -5.46
N SER A 94 4.33 5.52 -5.56
CA SER A 94 4.38 6.29 -6.81
C SER A 94 5.41 7.41 -6.76
N ARG A 95 5.89 7.80 -7.93
CA ARG A 95 6.76 8.98 -8.09
C ARG A 95 5.95 10.23 -7.74
N HIS A 96 6.49 11.05 -6.85
CA HIS A 96 5.91 12.34 -6.47
C HIS A 96 7.00 13.43 -6.49
N GLY A 97 7.01 14.25 -7.55
CA GLY A 97 8.08 15.22 -7.80
C GLY A 97 9.43 14.53 -7.98
N ALA A 98 10.42 14.93 -7.19
CA ALA A 98 11.76 14.32 -7.19
C ALA A 98 11.89 13.10 -6.26
N GLY A 99 10.83 12.72 -5.54
CA GLY A 99 10.84 11.63 -4.57
C GLY A 99 9.79 10.56 -4.82
N TRP A 100 9.58 9.73 -3.81
CA TRP A 100 8.55 8.71 -3.76
C TRP A 100 7.52 9.05 -2.70
N ARG A 101 6.31 8.54 -2.88
CA ARG A 101 5.22 8.65 -1.93
C ARG A 101 4.52 7.30 -1.83
N VAL A 102 4.23 6.86 -0.61
CA VAL A 102 3.38 5.71 -0.35
C VAL A 102 1.93 6.09 -0.63
N ASP A 103 1.30 5.37 -1.55
CA ASP A 103 -0.09 5.55 -1.97
C ASP A 103 -1.05 4.78 -1.05
N LEU A 104 -0.64 3.57 -0.69
CA LEU A 104 -1.42 2.57 0.04
C LEU A 104 -0.45 1.64 0.75
N THR A 105 -0.75 1.34 2.01
CA THR A 105 -0.14 0.26 2.79
C THR A 105 -1.25 -0.66 3.27
N ILE A 106 -1.08 -1.96 3.02
CA ILE A 106 -1.94 -3.01 3.61
C ILE A 106 -1.04 -3.90 4.45
N GLU A 107 -1.41 -4.08 5.71
CA GLU A 107 -0.65 -4.88 6.68
C GLU A 107 -1.54 -5.94 7.30
N THR A 108 -1.00 -7.15 7.44
CA THR A 108 -1.50 -8.13 8.41
C THR A 108 -0.60 -8.10 9.63
N LEU A 109 -1.21 -8.23 10.81
CA LEU A 109 -0.50 -8.23 12.09
C LEU A 109 -0.83 -9.53 12.82
N ARG A 110 0.20 -10.27 13.23
CA ARG A 110 0.08 -11.57 13.91
C ARG A 110 0.80 -11.55 15.24
N GLY A 111 0.11 -11.93 16.32
CA GLY A 111 0.73 -12.08 17.64
C GLY A 111 -0.30 -12.12 18.77
N ASP A 112 -0.02 -12.90 19.82
CA ASP A 112 -0.97 -13.20 20.91
C ASP A 112 -1.46 -11.96 21.67
N ARG A 113 -0.68 -10.86 21.63
CA ARG A 113 -1.05 -9.56 22.20
C ARG A 113 -2.29 -8.96 21.56
N LEU A 114 -2.60 -9.33 20.31
CA LEU A 114 -3.75 -8.83 19.55
C LEU A 114 -5.03 -9.61 19.92
N SER A 115 -5.37 -9.62 21.21
CA SER A 115 -6.46 -10.45 21.76
C SER A 115 -7.87 -9.86 21.56
N SER A 116 -7.96 -8.54 21.34
CA SER A 116 -9.21 -7.81 21.19
C SER A 116 -9.01 -6.55 20.35
N LEU A 117 -10.09 -5.95 19.84
CA LEU A 117 -10.01 -4.66 19.13
C LEU A 117 -9.43 -3.54 20.01
N ALA A 118 -9.67 -3.60 21.33
CA ALA A 118 -9.07 -2.68 22.29
C ALA A 118 -7.55 -2.90 22.43
N ALA A 119 -7.10 -4.15 22.48
CA ALA A 119 -5.68 -4.49 22.52
C ALA A 119 -4.97 -4.08 21.23
N LEU A 120 -5.59 -4.31 20.06
CA LEU A 120 -5.09 -3.83 18.77
C LEU A 120 -4.98 -2.30 18.73
N ARG A 121 -6.01 -1.58 19.22
CA ARG A 121 -5.95 -0.12 19.34
C ARG A 121 -4.79 0.32 20.22
N GLY A 122 -4.62 -0.29 21.40
CA GLY A 122 -3.51 0.04 22.30
C GLY A 122 -2.16 -0.18 21.62
N TYR A 123 -1.98 -1.37 21.04
CA TYR A 123 -0.78 -1.73 20.29
C TYR A 123 -0.47 -0.73 19.15
N LEU A 124 -1.46 -0.39 18.32
CA LEU A 124 -1.26 0.58 17.23
C LEU A 124 -1.09 2.02 17.73
N THR A 125 -1.60 2.36 18.92
CA THR A 125 -1.35 3.67 19.53
C THR A 125 0.15 3.81 19.81
N ASP A 126 0.75 2.78 20.42
CA ASP A 126 2.17 2.77 20.75
C ASP A 126 3.03 2.69 19.48
N TYR A 127 2.71 1.77 18.56
CA TYR A 127 3.46 1.56 17.32
C TYR A 127 3.48 2.81 16.42
N LEU A 128 2.34 3.48 16.28
CA LEU A 128 2.20 4.68 15.44
C LEU A 128 2.52 5.98 16.20
N GLU A 129 3.05 5.87 17.42
CA GLU A 129 3.37 6.98 18.31
C GLU A 129 2.22 7.99 18.43
N GLN A 130 0.98 7.49 18.47
CA GLN A 130 -0.21 8.34 18.58
C GLN A 130 -0.44 8.76 20.02
N ASP A 131 -0.83 10.02 20.21
CA ASP A 131 -1.34 10.46 21.51
C ASP A 131 -2.78 9.92 21.70
N PRO A 132 -3.04 9.10 22.75
CA PRO A 132 -4.36 8.54 23.01
C PRO A 132 -5.45 9.60 23.19
N GLY A 133 -5.09 10.79 23.68
CA GLY A 133 -6.03 11.89 23.92
C GLY A 133 -6.50 12.60 22.65
N SER A 134 -5.69 12.56 21.58
CA SER A 134 -5.97 13.24 20.31
C SER A 134 -6.23 12.29 19.14
N TRP A 135 -5.98 10.97 19.29
CA TRP A 135 -6.25 10.01 18.23
C TRP A 135 -7.76 9.74 18.06
N ARG A 136 -8.38 10.51 17.16
CA ARG A 136 -9.83 10.51 16.89
C ARG A 136 -10.25 9.32 16.03
N LEU A 137 -10.43 8.18 16.68
CA LEU A 137 -10.93 6.96 16.05
C LEU A 137 -12.45 6.94 16.01
N ARG A 138 -13.00 6.56 14.84
CA ARG A 138 -14.45 6.36 14.65
C ARG A 138 -14.72 4.87 14.40
N PRO A 139 -15.73 4.27 15.04
CA PRO A 139 -16.16 2.92 14.73
C PRO A 139 -16.62 2.80 13.27
N VAL A 140 -16.32 1.66 12.63
CA VAL A 140 -16.79 1.35 11.28
C VAL A 140 -16.90 -0.16 11.07
N PRO A 141 -17.91 -0.66 10.34
CA PRO A 141 -17.93 -2.06 9.91
C PRO A 141 -17.01 -2.30 8.70
N VAL A 142 -16.19 -3.35 8.80
CA VAL A 142 -15.37 -3.89 7.70
C VAL A 142 -15.84 -5.33 7.42
N GLY A 143 -16.76 -5.47 6.47
CA GLY A 143 -17.47 -6.74 6.28
C GLY A 143 -18.24 -7.12 7.55
N SER A 144 -17.97 -8.32 8.08
CA SER A 144 -18.52 -8.81 9.35
C SER A 144 -17.76 -8.35 10.60
N HIS A 145 -16.62 -7.67 10.45
CA HIS A 145 -15.75 -7.31 11.58
C HIS A 145 -16.01 -5.86 12.05
N PRO A 146 -16.06 -5.62 13.37
CA PRO A 146 -15.97 -4.27 13.90
C PRO A 146 -14.54 -3.75 13.73
N GLY A 147 -14.41 -2.52 13.21
CA GLY A 147 -13.13 -1.83 13.03
C GLY A 147 -13.15 -0.41 13.57
N LEU A 148 -11.98 0.21 13.57
CA LEU A 148 -11.77 1.61 13.90
C LEU A 148 -11.10 2.31 12.72
N ARG A 149 -11.41 3.59 12.53
CA ARG A 149 -10.84 4.38 11.43
C ARG A 149 -10.52 5.82 11.80
N THR A 150 -9.53 6.36 11.11
CA THR A 150 -9.29 7.79 10.90
C THR A 150 -9.82 8.20 9.51
N ASP A 151 -9.31 9.29 8.94
CA ASP A 151 -9.64 9.71 7.56
C ASP A 151 -8.81 8.95 6.51
N ASP A 152 -7.62 8.50 6.90
CA ASP A 152 -6.58 7.86 6.08
C ASP A 152 -6.32 6.39 6.43
N ARG A 153 -6.74 5.92 7.61
CA ARG A 153 -6.50 4.55 8.08
C ARG A 153 -7.76 3.85 8.56
N VAL A 154 -7.84 2.54 8.32
CA VAL A 154 -8.81 1.61 8.90
C VAL A 154 -8.07 0.40 9.44
N PHE A 155 -8.43 -0.08 10.63
CA PHE A 155 -7.91 -1.35 11.16
C PHE A 155 -8.99 -2.12 11.90
N TRP A 156 -8.88 -3.44 11.89
CA TRP A 156 -9.83 -4.34 12.55
C TRP A 156 -9.15 -5.63 12.99
N LEU A 157 -9.77 -6.28 13.98
CA LEU A 157 -9.37 -7.62 14.40
C LEU A 157 -10.17 -8.65 13.60
N VAL A 158 -9.48 -9.59 12.97
CA VAL A 158 -10.10 -10.71 12.25
C VAL A 158 -10.53 -11.78 13.26
N ARG A 159 -9.60 -12.16 14.12
CA ARG A 159 -9.76 -13.07 15.26
C ARG A 159 -8.64 -12.80 16.28
N PRO A 160 -8.72 -13.27 17.53
CA PRO A 160 -7.61 -13.15 18.47
C PRO A 160 -6.29 -13.62 17.85
N GLY A 161 -5.25 -12.80 17.95
CA GLY A 161 -3.94 -13.03 17.38
C GLY A 161 -3.76 -12.60 15.93
N LEU A 162 -4.80 -12.08 15.25
CA LEU A 162 -4.74 -11.68 13.83
C LEU A 162 -5.55 -10.43 13.54
N ALA A 163 -4.88 -9.39 13.07
CA ALA A 163 -5.48 -8.12 12.66
C ALA A 163 -5.05 -7.70 11.24
N VAL A 164 -5.77 -6.72 10.70
CA VAL A 164 -5.44 -6.06 9.44
C VAL A 164 -5.47 -4.54 9.64
N SER A 165 -4.54 -3.85 8.99
CA SER A 165 -4.48 -2.39 8.89
C SER A 165 -4.40 -1.99 7.41
N VAL A 166 -5.13 -0.96 7.03
CA VAL A 166 -5.11 -0.34 5.70
C VAL A 166 -4.92 1.16 5.89
N ASP A 167 -3.82 1.69 5.35
CA ASP A 167 -3.45 3.11 5.38
C ASP A 167 -3.32 3.63 3.95
N MET A 168 -3.80 4.83 3.68
CA MET A 168 -3.92 5.35 2.32
C MET A 168 -3.66 6.85 2.30
N ASP A 169 -2.97 7.33 1.25
CA ASP A 169 -2.71 8.77 1.10
C ASP A 169 -4.03 9.56 0.95
N PRO A 170 -4.41 10.38 1.95
CA PRO A 170 -5.67 11.12 1.92
C PRO A 170 -5.66 12.28 0.92
N GLU A 171 -4.51 12.68 0.38
CA GLU A 171 -4.43 13.67 -0.70
C GLU A 171 -4.84 13.07 -2.05
N ARG A 172 -4.67 11.75 -2.23
CA ARG A 172 -5.00 11.05 -3.48
C ARG A 172 -6.35 10.35 -3.41
N TYR A 173 -6.71 9.82 -2.25
CA TYR A 173 -7.88 8.97 -2.11
C TYR A 173 -8.75 9.41 -0.94
N GLY A 174 -10.06 9.50 -1.19
CA GLY A 174 -11.02 9.89 -0.16
C GLY A 174 -11.43 8.74 0.76
N PRO A 175 -12.11 9.02 1.88
CA PRO A 175 -12.53 8.02 2.87
C PRO A 175 -13.38 6.87 2.31
N SER A 176 -14.15 7.11 1.26
CA SER A 176 -14.95 6.07 0.59
C SER A 176 -14.07 5.03 -0.10
N GLU A 177 -12.94 5.43 -0.67
CA GLU A 177 -12.01 4.53 -1.35
C GLU A 177 -11.21 3.69 -0.35
N LEU A 178 -10.80 4.30 0.76
CA LEU A 178 -10.21 3.61 1.91
C LEU A 178 -11.14 2.48 2.41
N LEU A 179 -12.43 2.79 2.60
CA LEU A 179 -13.40 1.78 3.06
C LEU A 179 -13.69 0.69 2.03
N ARG A 180 -13.71 1.03 0.73
CA ARG A 180 -13.83 0.02 -0.33
C ARG A 180 -12.64 -0.94 -0.33
N THR A 181 -11.43 -0.39 -0.20
CA THR A 181 -10.18 -1.15 -0.15
C THR A 181 -10.14 -2.06 1.07
N ALA A 182 -10.42 -1.53 2.27
CA ALA A 182 -10.47 -2.32 3.49
C ALA A 182 -11.49 -3.48 3.41
N ARG A 183 -12.68 -3.24 2.85
CA ARG A 183 -13.70 -4.27 2.67
C ARG A 183 -13.35 -5.31 1.61
N GLY A 184 -12.42 -4.99 0.71
CA GLY A 184 -11.90 -5.91 -0.30
C GLY A 184 -10.82 -6.86 0.20
N VAL A 185 -10.41 -6.76 1.47
CA VAL A 185 -9.42 -7.65 2.10
C VAL A 185 -10.13 -8.85 2.72
N HIS A 186 -9.85 -10.06 2.22
CA HIS A 186 -10.54 -11.29 2.62
C HIS A 186 -9.56 -12.41 2.97
N GLU A 187 -9.68 -13.01 4.16
CA GLU A 187 -8.93 -14.20 4.54
C GLU A 187 -9.27 -15.36 3.58
N GLN A 188 -8.26 -16.05 3.04
CA GLN A 188 -8.44 -17.27 2.28
C GLN A 188 -8.80 -18.38 3.25
N ARG A 189 -10.02 -18.91 3.11
CA ARG A 189 -10.44 -20.15 3.75
C ARG A 189 -10.00 -21.34 2.92
#